data_AF-A0A382W1N7-F1
#
_entry.id   AF-A0A382W1N7-F1
#
_cell.length_a   1.000
_cell.length_b   1.000
_cell.length_c   1.000
_cell.angle_alpha   90.00
_cell.angle_beta   90.00
_cell.angle_gamma   90.00
#
_symmetry.space_group_name_H-M   'P 1'
#
loop_
_entity.id
_entity.type
_entity.pdbx_description
1 polymer ?
#
loop_
_entity_poly.entity_id
_entity_poly.type
_entity_poly.pdbx_seq_one_letter_code
_entity_poly.pdbx_strand_id
1 'polypeptide(L)'
;KYILDSLVDSFIVSGTTTSGSNFLESNKRFYIGAHRTNFTGSLLEKSNTKITSLRVWMDYLDNDVLKAHAQDVRNFGTKNPYKNAYITETGKALGDSITSIPQIETLALNWDFELVTGSNTDGQFIVEDASSGSSNLISRWGWLGPITKWQHSGLGFDFPVNSTSSIDRRYVYSTKQQPPEVLNSSNMIEVRTTDDDTLFTAETRPITYFFAVEKSPYALVTDEIIKTFATVMDFNNLIGEPVNRYRQDYKQIDKLRELYFERMENDTIDFEKFVDYFKW
;
A
#
# COMPACT_ATOMS: atom_id res chain seq x y z
N LYS A 1 -12.57 -4.46 -11.64
CA LYS A 1 -13.54 -3.92 -10.66
C LYS A 1 -13.91 -5.01 -9.68
N TYR A 2 -13.53 -4.82 -8.43
CA TYR A 2 -14.00 -5.63 -7.32
C TYR A 2 -15.17 -4.93 -6.64
N ILE A 3 -16.14 -5.70 -6.15
CA ILE A 3 -17.14 -5.26 -5.18
C ILE A 3 -16.95 -6.17 -3.97
N LEU A 4 -16.40 -5.62 -2.88
CA LEU A 4 -15.90 -6.41 -1.76
C LEU A 4 -14.90 -7.47 -2.26
N ASP A 5 -15.16 -8.75 -2.00
CA ASP A 5 -14.31 -9.87 -2.44
C ASP A 5 -14.69 -10.39 -3.84
N SER A 6 -15.80 -9.94 -4.42
CA SER A 6 -16.26 -10.43 -5.72
C SER A 6 -15.63 -9.65 -6.87
N LEU A 7 -14.92 -10.37 -7.76
CA LEU A 7 -14.45 -9.81 -9.02
C LEU A 7 -15.62 -9.68 -10.00
N VAL A 8 -15.97 -8.45 -10.35
CA VAL A 8 -17.06 -8.16 -11.30
C VAL A 8 -16.53 -8.13 -12.73
N ASP A 9 -15.48 -7.36 -12.97
CA ASP A 9 -14.88 -7.20 -14.29
C ASP A 9 -13.36 -7.14 -14.20
N SER A 10 -12.64 -7.80 -15.10
CA SER A 10 -11.19 -7.63 -15.25
C SER A 10 -10.83 -7.64 -16.72
N PHE A 11 -9.94 -6.74 -17.12
CA PHE A 11 -9.28 -6.81 -18.41
C PHE A 11 -7.77 -6.69 -18.20
N ILE A 12 -7.01 -7.39 -19.04
CA ILE A 12 -5.55 -7.30 -19.07
C ILE A 12 -5.19 -6.97 -20.51
N VAL A 13 -4.41 -5.91 -20.68
CA VAL A 13 -3.83 -5.53 -21.98
C VAL A 13 -2.33 -5.62 -21.84
N SER A 14 -1.70 -6.45 -22.67
CA SER A 14 -0.25 -6.53 -22.78
C SER A 14 0.19 -6.14 -24.19
N GLY A 15 1.35 -5.51 -24.27
CA GLY A 15 1.99 -5.14 -25.53
C GLY A 15 3.50 -5.30 -25.41
N THR A 16 4.17 -5.60 -26.51
CA THR A 16 5.63 -5.68 -26.57
C THR A 16 6.19 -4.41 -27.21
N THR A 17 7.35 -3.95 -26.73
CA THR A 17 8.07 -2.81 -27.30
C THR A 17 9.46 -3.25 -27.75
N THR A 18 9.89 -2.76 -28.92
CA THR A 18 11.19 -3.08 -29.52
C THR A 18 12.33 -2.17 -29.03
N SER A 19 12.03 -1.06 -28.32
CA SER A 19 13.01 -0.09 -27.81
C SER A 19 12.91 0.10 -26.29
N GLY A 20 12.82 -1.02 -25.56
CA GLY A 20 12.65 -1.02 -24.10
C GLY A 20 13.83 -0.40 -23.34
N SER A 21 15.08 -0.59 -23.79
CA SER A 21 16.28 -0.09 -23.10
C SER A 21 16.30 1.44 -23.00
N ASN A 22 16.08 2.13 -24.12
CA ASN A 22 16.03 3.59 -24.14
C ASN A 22 14.90 4.15 -23.28
N PHE A 23 13.78 3.43 -23.21
CA PHE A 23 12.70 3.80 -22.30
C PHE A 23 13.16 3.68 -20.85
N LEU A 24 13.79 2.58 -20.45
CA LEU A 24 14.25 2.36 -19.07
C LEU A 24 15.31 3.39 -18.62
N GLU A 25 16.21 3.80 -19.51
CA GLU A 25 17.28 4.76 -19.20
C GLU A 25 16.81 6.23 -19.19
N SER A 26 15.71 6.54 -19.87
CA SER A 26 15.20 7.91 -19.94
C SER A 26 14.58 8.40 -18.64
N ASN A 27 14.78 9.70 -18.34
CA ASN A 27 14.09 10.38 -17.24
C ASN A 27 12.57 10.37 -17.49
N LYS A 28 11.80 9.92 -16.50
CA LYS A 28 10.34 9.82 -16.59
C LYS A 28 9.68 10.91 -15.77
N ARG A 29 8.57 11.43 -16.29
CA ARG A 29 7.65 12.30 -15.56
C ARG A 29 6.24 11.78 -15.73
N PHE A 30 5.55 11.59 -14.61
CA PHE A 30 4.20 11.08 -14.60
C PHE A 30 3.20 12.23 -14.58
N TYR A 31 2.13 12.07 -15.35
CA TYR A 31 1.02 13.02 -15.42
C TYR A 31 -0.28 12.25 -15.26
N ILE A 32 -1.25 12.88 -14.61
CA ILE A 32 -2.52 12.29 -14.27
C ILE A 32 -3.62 13.30 -14.56
N GLY A 33 -4.73 12.83 -15.13
CA GLY A 33 -5.93 13.64 -15.33
C GLY A 33 -6.04 14.11 -16.77
N ALA A 34 -6.09 15.43 -16.97
CA ALA A 34 -6.43 16.01 -18.26
C ALA A 34 -5.27 15.98 -19.27
N HIS A 35 -5.58 15.80 -20.55
CA HIS A 35 -4.60 15.78 -21.62
C HIS A 35 -4.30 17.21 -22.08
N ARG A 36 -3.01 17.59 -22.02
CA ARG A 36 -2.51 18.93 -22.35
C ARG A 36 -1.44 18.90 -23.44
N THR A 37 -1.36 19.97 -24.21
CA THR A 37 -0.32 20.15 -25.23
C THR A 37 1.04 20.17 -24.55
N ASN A 38 1.96 19.28 -24.94
CA ASN A 38 3.27 19.13 -24.30
C ASN A 38 3.19 18.95 -22.78
N PHE A 39 2.15 18.26 -22.28
CA PHE A 39 1.90 17.93 -20.87
C PHE A 39 1.60 19.10 -19.91
N THR A 40 2.11 20.31 -20.16
CA THR A 40 1.93 21.49 -19.29
C THR A 40 1.21 22.67 -19.96
N GLY A 41 0.99 22.62 -21.27
CA GLY A 41 0.38 23.71 -22.02
C GLY A 41 -1.16 23.74 -21.93
N SER A 42 -1.79 24.21 -23.01
CA SER A 42 -3.25 24.29 -23.10
C SER A 42 -3.91 22.92 -22.99
N LEU A 43 -5.08 22.91 -22.35
CA LEU A 43 -5.95 21.75 -22.23
C LEU A 43 -6.53 21.35 -23.60
N LEU A 44 -6.25 20.11 -24.04
CA LEU A 44 -6.91 19.52 -25.23
C LEU A 44 -8.18 18.77 -24.82
N GLU A 45 -8.04 17.80 -23.91
CA GLU A 45 -9.12 16.90 -23.53
C GLU A 45 -9.28 16.86 -22.02
N LYS A 46 -10.51 17.11 -21.55
CA LYS A 46 -10.88 17.00 -20.15
C LYS A 46 -11.05 15.54 -19.77
N SER A 47 -10.50 15.14 -18.63
CA SER A 47 -10.79 13.84 -18.03
C SER A 47 -11.96 13.94 -17.05
N ASN A 48 -12.83 12.94 -17.05
CA ASN A 48 -13.89 12.75 -16.04
C ASN A 48 -13.66 11.44 -15.28
N THR A 49 -12.44 11.26 -14.77
CA THR A 49 -12.07 10.09 -13.97
C THR A 49 -11.75 10.50 -12.54
N LYS A 50 -12.08 9.62 -11.59
CA LYS A 50 -11.67 9.76 -10.19
C LYS A 50 -10.47 8.87 -9.96
N ILE A 51 -9.45 9.46 -9.36
CA ILE A 51 -8.14 8.83 -9.24
C ILE A 51 -7.79 8.85 -7.77
N THR A 52 -7.55 7.66 -7.23
CA THR A 52 -7.31 7.46 -5.80
C THR A 52 -5.84 7.51 -5.46
N SER A 53 -4.99 6.97 -6.34
CA SER A 53 -3.56 6.90 -6.12
C SER A 53 -2.79 6.69 -7.42
N LEU A 54 -1.55 7.15 -7.46
CA LEU A 54 -0.57 6.74 -8.46
C LEU A 54 0.65 6.16 -7.76
N ARG A 55 1.05 4.97 -8.20
CA ARG A 55 2.16 4.24 -7.63
C ARG A 55 3.06 3.72 -8.72
N VAL A 56 4.36 3.76 -8.50
CA VAL A 56 5.37 3.29 -9.46
C VAL A 56 6.37 2.42 -8.72
N TRP A 57 6.60 1.23 -9.27
CA TRP A 57 7.61 0.29 -8.80
C TRP A 57 8.66 0.12 -9.91
N MET A 58 9.91 -0.04 -9.50
CA MET A 58 11.03 -0.36 -10.39
C MET A 58 11.20 -1.87 -10.61
N ASP A 59 10.27 -2.68 -10.12
CA ASP A 59 10.19 -4.13 -10.34
C ASP A 59 8.88 -4.50 -11.04
N TYR A 60 8.85 -5.67 -11.65
CA TYR A 60 7.65 -6.25 -12.22
C TYR A 60 6.72 -6.76 -11.11
N LEU A 61 5.47 -6.30 -11.13
CA LEU A 61 4.44 -6.80 -10.24
C LEU A 61 3.61 -7.91 -10.92
N ASP A 62 3.54 -9.06 -10.26
CA ASP A 62 2.68 -10.17 -10.66
C ASP A 62 1.20 -9.77 -10.66
N ASN A 63 0.41 -10.41 -11.53
CA ASN A 63 -1.04 -10.21 -11.60
C ASN A 63 -1.74 -10.46 -10.25
N ASP A 64 -1.24 -11.36 -9.42
CA ASP A 64 -1.82 -11.62 -8.09
C ASP A 64 -1.62 -10.44 -7.14
N VAL A 65 -0.50 -9.74 -7.24
CA VAL A 65 -0.24 -8.51 -6.47
C VAL A 65 -1.20 -7.41 -6.93
N LEU A 66 -1.37 -7.26 -8.24
CA LEU A 66 -2.30 -6.28 -8.80
C LEU A 66 -3.75 -6.54 -8.37
N LYS A 67 -4.15 -7.81 -8.29
CA LYS A 67 -5.47 -8.19 -7.74
C LYS A 67 -5.58 -7.82 -6.26
N ALA A 68 -4.54 -8.07 -5.47
CA ALA A 68 -4.52 -7.71 -4.05
C ALA A 68 -4.59 -6.19 -3.82
N HIS A 69 -3.89 -5.38 -4.63
CA HIS A 69 -4.00 -3.92 -4.61
C HIS A 69 -5.38 -3.43 -5.06
N ALA A 70 -6.05 -4.16 -5.95
CA ALA A 70 -7.40 -3.83 -6.39
C ALA A 70 -8.48 -4.20 -5.35
N GLN A 71 -8.22 -5.20 -4.52
CA GLN A 71 -9.05 -5.61 -3.39
C GLN A 71 -8.90 -4.65 -2.19
N ASP A 72 -7.67 -4.26 -1.87
CA ASP A 72 -7.34 -3.29 -0.83
C ASP A 72 -6.62 -2.07 -1.42
N VAL A 73 -7.35 -0.96 -1.53
CA VAL A 73 -6.85 0.31 -2.10
C VAL A 73 -5.63 0.85 -1.35
N ARG A 74 -5.50 0.55 -0.05
CA ARG A 74 -4.38 1.03 0.78
C ARG A 74 -3.15 0.12 0.72
N ASN A 75 -3.29 -1.08 0.18
CA ASN A 75 -2.19 -2.01 0.04
C ASN A 75 -1.28 -1.60 -1.14
N PHE A 76 0.01 -1.45 -0.87
CA PHE A 76 1.06 -1.16 -1.87
C PHE A 76 2.22 -2.17 -1.80
N GLY A 77 2.06 -3.24 -1.02
CA GLY A 77 3.09 -4.23 -0.79
C GLY A 77 3.45 -5.02 -2.04
N THR A 78 4.61 -5.65 -2.02
CA THR A 78 5.06 -6.56 -3.07
C THR A 78 4.82 -8.00 -2.66
N LYS A 79 4.87 -8.95 -3.63
CA LYS A 79 4.65 -10.37 -3.35
C LYS A 79 5.65 -10.90 -2.33
N ASN A 80 6.95 -10.68 -2.56
CA ASN A 80 7.98 -11.18 -1.65
C ASN A 80 8.87 -10.02 -1.19
N PRO A 81 8.45 -9.25 -0.16
CA PRO A 81 9.14 -8.04 0.27
C PRO A 81 10.65 -8.19 0.49
N TYR A 82 11.10 -9.33 1.02
CA TYR A 82 12.52 -9.57 1.32
C TYR A 82 13.31 -10.20 0.16
N LYS A 83 12.65 -10.80 -0.83
CA LYS A 83 13.38 -11.43 -1.95
C LYS A 83 14.09 -10.37 -2.77
N ASN A 84 15.20 -10.76 -3.39
CA ASN A 84 15.91 -9.90 -4.31
C ASN A 84 15.03 -9.65 -5.55
N ALA A 85 14.80 -8.40 -5.91
CA ALA A 85 14.07 -8.02 -7.13
C ALA A 85 14.86 -8.37 -8.39
N TYR A 86 16.19 -8.21 -8.35
CA TYR A 86 17.06 -8.37 -9.52
C TYR A 86 17.94 -9.62 -9.38
N ILE A 87 17.32 -10.80 -9.45
CA ILE A 87 18.03 -12.09 -9.27
C ILE A 87 18.99 -12.37 -10.43
N THR A 88 18.64 -11.93 -11.65
CA THR A 88 19.41 -12.19 -12.88
C THR A 88 20.50 -11.15 -13.13
N GLU A 89 20.37 -9.96 -12.57
CA GLU A 89 21.35 -8.90 -12.67
C GLU A 89 22.43 -9.19 -11.62
N THR A 90 23.65 -9.53 -12.05
CA THR A 90 24.79 -9.72 -11.14
C THR A 90 25.99 -8.95 -11.66
N GLY A 91 26.79 -8.39 -10.74
CA GLY A 91 27.99 -7.63 -11.07
C GLY A 91 27.76 -6.12 -11.26
N LYS A 92 28.77 -5.44 -11.83
CA LYS A 92 28.91 -3.97 -11.98
C LYS A 92 27.65 -3.20 -12.44
N ALA A 93 26.69 -3.87 -13.07
CA ALA A 93 25.40 -3.32 -13.48
C ALA A 93 24.53 -2.84 -12.31
N LEU A 94 24.69 -3.38 -11.09
CA LEU A 94 23.99 -2.92 -9.89
C LEU A 94 24.77 -1.87 -9.07
N GLY A 95 26.01 -1.55 -9.45
CA GLY A 95 26.97 -0.81 -8.63
C GLY A 95 27.90 -1.77 -7.87
N ASP A 96 29.18 -1.40 -7.73
CA ASP A 96 30.32 -2.27 -7.34
C ASP A 96 30.24 -2.93 -5.94
N SER A 97 29.10 -2.90 -5.22
CA SER A 97 29.00 -3.41 -3.84
C SER A 97 27.59 -3.87 -3.39
N ILE A 98 26.60 -4.01 -4.26
CA ILE A 98 25.23 -4.37 -3.84
C ILE A 98 24.94 -5.84 -4.08
N THR A 99 24.75 -6.59 -2.99
CA THR A 99 24.56 -8.05 -3.01
C THR A 99 23.11 -8.46 -3.27
N SER A 100 22.12 -7.64 -2.89
CA SER A 100 20.69 -7.95 -3.06
C SER A 100 19.84 -6.72 -2.78
N ILE A 101 18.87 -6.40 -3.64
CA ILE A 101 17.90 -5.32 -3.41
C ILE A 101 16.55 -5.96 -3.07
N PRO A 102 16.02 -5.80 -1.84
CA PRO A 102 14.70 -6.29 -1.45
C PRO A 102 13.58 -5.69 -2.31
N GLN A 103 12.56 -6.47 -2.68
CA GLN A 103 11.42 -5.97 -3.46
C GLN A 103 10.68 -4.81 -2.78
N ILE A 104 10.64 -4.76 -1.45
CA ILE A 104 10.00 -3.66 -0.70
C ILE A 104 10.62 -2.28 -1.02
N GLU A 105 11.90 -2.26 -1.41
CA GLU A 105 12.66 -1.05 -1.71
C GLU A 105 12.44 -0.55 -3.15
N THR A 106 11.68 -1.29 -3.96
CA THR A 106 11.48 -0.98 -5.39
C THR A 106 10.38 0.06 -5.63
N LEU A 107 9.56 0.36 -4.62
CA LEU A 107 8.56 1.42 -4.69
C LEU A 107 9.27 2.77 -4.83
N ALA A 108 9.12 3.41 -5.98
CA ALA A 108 9.75 4.67 -6.32
C ALA A 108 8.85 5.89 -6.14
N LEU A 109 7.53 5.69 -6.19
CA LEU A 109 6.55 6.78 -6.08
C LEU A 109 5.25 6.26 -5.51
N ASN A 110 4.64 7.01 -4.58
CA ASN A 110 3.29 6.76 -4.08
C ASN A 110 2.57 8.08 -3.77
N TRP A 111 1.69 8.50 -4.67
CA TRP A 111 0.76 9.60 -4.44
C TRP A 111 -0.57 9.04 -3.94
N ASP A 112 -0.97 9.37 -2.71
CA ASP A 112 -2.18 8.86 -2.06
C ASP A 112 -3.33 9.88 -1.93
N PHE A 113 -3.12 11.14 -2.35
CA PHE A 113 -4.08 12.25 -2.40
C PHE A 113 -4.90 12.51 -1.11
N GLU A 114 -4.65 11.81 0.00
CA GLU A 114 -5.47 11.83 1.22
C GLU A 114 -5.39 13.18 1.94
N LEU A 115 -4.21 13.79 1.91
CA LEU A 115 -3.92 15.10 2.51
C LEU A 115 -4.39 16.29 1.66
N VAL A 116 -4.81 16.06 0.41
CA VAL A 116 -5.25 17.13 -0.48
C VAL A 116 -6.67 17.57 -0.09
N THR A 117 -6.86 18.87 0.15
CA THR A 117 -8.13 19.45 0.63
C THR A 117 -8.79 20.40 -0.36
N GLY A 118 -8.01 21.09 -1.20
CA GLY A 118 -8.49 22.08 -2.15
C GLY A 118 -7.35 22.69 -2.95
N SER A 119 -7.69 23.52 -3.93
CA SER A 119 -6.75 24.40 -4.62
C SER A 119 -6.55 25.73 -3.88
N ASN A 120 -5.35 26.30 -4.00
CA ASN A 120 -5.01 27.62 -3.48
C ASN A 120 -5.53 28.76 -4.39
N THR A 121 -5.10 29.99 -4.10
CA THR A 121 -5.45 31.21 -4.86
C THR A 121 -4.99 31.18 -6.32
N ASP A 122 -4.00 30.35 -6.63
CA ASP A 122 -3.45 30.17 -7.98
C ASP A 122 -4.02 28.92 -8.69
N GLY A 123 -5.01 28.24 -8.08
CA GLY A 123 -5.58 27.04 -8.66
C GLY A 123 -4.66 25.82 -8.59
N GLN A 124 -3.75 25.80 -7.61
CA GLN A 124 -2.73 24.76 -7.44
C GLN A 124 -2.87 24.04 -6.09
N PHE A 125 -2.37 22.81 -6.03
CA PHE A 125 -2.19 22.08 -4.78
C PHE A 125 -0.98 21.15 -4.88
N ILE A 126 -0.40 20.80 -3.73
CA ILE A 126 0.74 19.89 -3.67
C ILE A 126 0.24 18.51 -3.25
N VAL A 127 0.80 17.48 -3.87
CA VAL A 127 0.58 16.08 -3.53
C VAL A 127 1.88 15.56 -2.97
N GLU A 128 1.86 15.17 -1.70
CA GLU A 128 3.02 14.55 -1.07
C GLU A 128 3.24 13.14 -1.61
N ASP A 129 4.51 12.75 -1.69
CA ASP A 129 4.90 11.39 -1.99
C ASP A 129 5.13 10.62 -0.69
N ALA A 130 4.34 9.55 -0.49
CA ALA A 130 4.38 8.70 0.69
C ALA A 130 5.41 7.55 0.57
N SER A 131 6.14 7.44 -0.54
CA SER A 131 7.12 6.35 -0.74
C SER A 131 8.42 6.57 0.04
N SER A 132 9.08 7.73 -0.11
CA SER A 132 10.30 8.06 0.62
C SER A 132 10.60 9.57 0.59
N GLY A 133 11.42 10.03 1.55
CA GLY A 133 12.00 11.38 1.56
C GLY A 133 13.36 11.42 2.27
N SER A 134 14.01 10.27 2.43
CA SER A 134 15.19 10.12 3.28
C SER A 134 16.48 10.38 2.50
N SER A 135 16.95 11.62 2.52
CA SER A 135 18.20 12.03 1.85
C SER A 135 19.44 11.23 2.29
N ASN A 136 19.49 10.78 3.54
CA ASN A 136 20.60 9.97 4.07
C ASN A 136 20.70 8.57 3.43
N LEU A 137 19.61 8.07 2.83
CA LEU A 137 19.56 6.72 2.24
C LEU A 137 19.82 6.72 0.73
N ILE A 138 20.11 7.88 0.12
CA ILE A 138 20.31 8.00 -1.34
C ILE A 138 21.42 7.09 -1.87
N SER A 139 22.51 6.92 -1.13
CA SER A 139 23.62 6.05 -1.54
C SER A 139 23.33 4.55 -1.35
N ARG A 140 22.24 4.21 -0.65
CA ARG A 140 21.82 2.83 -0.42
C ARG A 140 21.30 2.24 -1.73
N TRP A 141 21.67 0.99 -2.00
CA TRP A 141 21.24 0.29 -3.22
C TRP A 141 21.74 0.90 -4.54
N GLY A 142 22.79 1.73 -4.50
CA GLY A 142 23.56 2.14 -5.67
C GLY A 142 22.74 2.98 -6.63
N TRP A 143 22.43 2.42 -7.81
CA TRP A 143 21.67 3.14 -8.83
C TRP A 143 20.19 3.36 -8.45
N LEU A 144 19.62 2.49 -7.61
CA LEU A 144 18.20 2.56 -7.23
C LEU A 144 17.92 3.61 -6.16
N GLY A 145 18.90 3.86 -5.26
CA GLY A 145 18.76 4.80 -4.16
C GLY A 145 18.38 6.22 -4.60
N PRO A 146 19.09 6.84 -5.58
CA PRO A 146 18.74 8.15 -6.10
C PRO A 146 17.34 8.24 -6.74
N ILE A 147 16.78 7.10 -7.16
CA ILE A 147 15.44 7.05 -7.77
C ILE A 147 14.37 6.92 -6.69
N THR A 148 14.55 5.99 -5.75
CA THR A 148 13.52 5.58 -4.79
C THR A 148 13.51 6.38 -3.49
N LYS A 149 14.65 7.00 -3.12
CA LYS A 149 14.79 7.72 -1.83
C LYS A 149 14.54 9.22 -1.93
N TRP A 150 14.52 9.76 -3.14
CA TRP A 150 14.05 11.11 -3.37
C TRP A 150 12.54 11.18 -3.27
N GLN A 151 12.06 12.28 -2.71
CA GLN A 151 10.63 12.57 -2.67
C GLN A 151 10.22 13.16 -4.03
N HIS A 152 9.27 12.51 -4.70
CA HIS A 152 8.76 13.00 -5.98
C HIS A 152 7.37 13.60 -5.77
N SER A 153 7.28 14.78 -5.14
CA SER A 153 6.00 15.45 -4.91
C SER A 153 5.32 15.87 -6.23
N GLY A 154 4.00 15.70 -6.26
CA GLY A 154 3.15 16.09 -7.37
C GLY A 154 2.68 17.54 -7.24
N LEU A 155 2.51 18.22 -8.37
CA LEU A 155 1.85 19.53 -8.45
C LEU A 155 0.54 19.39 -9.22
N GLY A 156 -0.59 19.64 -8.54
CA GLY A 156 -1.86 19.91 -9.18
C GLY A 156 -1.89 21.36 -9.65
N PHE A 157 -2.26 21.61 -10.91
CA PHE A 157 -2.31 22.96 -11.49
C PHE A 157 -3.52 23.13 -12.41
N ASP A 158 -3.93 24.39 -12.59
CA ASP A 158 -5.06 24.80 -13.44
C ASP A 158 -6.40 24.21 -12.98
N PHE A 159 -6.59 24.16 -11.66
CA PHE A 159 -7.88 23.93 -11.01
C PHE A 159 -8.58 25.27 -10.73
N PRO A 160 -9.91 25.28 -10.57
CA PRO A 160 -10.62 26.49 -10.15
C PRO A 160 -10.02 27.05 -8.85
N VAL A 161 -9.77 28.35 -8.77
CA VAL A 161 -9.12 29.00 -7.61
C VAL A 161 -9.96 28.84 -6.34
N ASN A 162 -9.31 28.65 -5.19
CA ASN A 162 -9.95 28.50 -3.87
C ASN A 162 -11.12 27.50 -3.87
N SER A 163 -10.98 26.38 -4.59
CA SER A 163 -12.06 25.41 -4.76
C SER A 163 -11.71 24.08 -4.12
N THR A 164 -12.67 23.53 -3.39
CA THR A 164 -12.63 22.16 -2.87
C THR A 164 -13.39 21.19 -3.78
N SER A 165 -14.09 21.68 -4.80
CA SER A 165 -14.97 20.87 -5.66
C SER A 165 -14.22 19.88 -6.57
N SER A 166 -12.92 20.08 -6.76
CA SER A 166 -12.05 19.15 -7.47
C SER A 166 -11.74 17.87 -6.67
N ILE A 167 -11.99 17.88 -5.36
CA ILE A 167 -11.66 16.77 -4.46
C ILE A 167 -12.95 16.25 -3.83
N ASP A 168 -13.14 14.93 -3.90
CA ASP A 168 -14.34 14.27 -3.39
C ASP A 168 -13.91 13.13 -2.43
N ARG A 169 -14.13 13.35 -1.14
CA ARG A 169 -13.85 12.35 -0.10
C ARG A 169 -15.00 11.37 -0.03
N ARG A 170 -14.79 10.15 -0.54
CA ARG A 170 -15.76 9.06 -0.50
C ARG A 170 -15.23 7.88 0.29
N TYR A 171 -16.09 7.29 1.10
CA TYR A 171 -15.84 6.01 1.73
C TYR A 171 -16.18 4.90 0.74
N VAL A 172 -15.18 4.09 0.40
CA VAL A 172 -15.33 2.92 -0.45
C VAL A 172 -15.19 1.69 0.43
N TYR A 173 -16.10 0.74 0.27
CA TYR A 173 -15.96 -0.57 0.91
C TYR A 173 -14.86 -1.34 0.18
N SER A 174 -13.70 -1.49 0.82
CA SER A 174 -12.62 -2.36 0.37
C SER A 174 -12.45 -3.51 1.36
N THR A 175 -11.97 -4.64 0.85
CA THR A 175 -11.47 -5.70 1.72
C THR A 175 -10.14 -5.25 2.32
N LYS A 176 -9.87 -5.61 3.56
CA LYS A 176 -8.59 -5.35 4.21
C LYS A 176 -7.95 -6.68 4.58
N GLN A 177 -6.64 -6.76 4.46
CA GLN A 177 -5.90 -7.91 4.96
C GLN A 177 -6.05 -8.02 6.48
N GLN A 178 -6.26 -9.24 6.95
CA GLN A 178 -6.28 -9.52 8.37
C GLN A 178 -4.89 -9.94 8.83
N PRO A 179 -4.48 -9.46 10.01
CA PRO A 179 -3.23 -9.88 10.58
C PRO A 179 -3.30 -11.35 11.00
N PRO A 180 -2.20 -12.10 10.90
CA PRO A 180 -2.18 -13.56 11.08
C PRO A 180 -2.53 -14.01 12.51
N GLU A 181 -2.35 -13.15 13.51
CA GLU A 181 -2.73 -13.42 14.90
C GLU A 181 -4.25 -13.38 15.12
N VAL A 182 -5.01 -12.76 14.22
CA VAL A 182 -6.47 -12.68 14.30
C VAL A 182 -7.07 -13.87 13.57
N LEU A 183 -7.42 -14.90 14.34
CA LEU A 183 -8.16 -16.06 13.85
C LEU A 183 -9.65 -15.81 13.95
N ASN A 184 -10.22 -15.23 12.91
CA ASN A 184 -11.66 -15.07 12.77
C ASN A 184 -12.26 -16.33 12.15
N SER A 185 -13.25 -16.93 12.83
CA SER A 185 -14.05 -18.01 12.23
C SER A 185 -14.81 -17.47 11.01
N SER A 186 -14.83 -18.21 9.91
CA SER A 186 -15.65 -17.86 8.75
C SER A 186 -17.15 -17.86 9.06
N ASN A 187 -17.55 -18.52 10.16
CA ASN A 187 -18.92 -18.60 10.63
C ASN A 187 -19.02 -18.07 12.07
N MET A 188 -19.21 -16.76 12.22
CA MET A 188 -19.46 -16.10 13.51
C MET A 188 -20.92 -15.67 13.68
N ILE A 189 -21.71 -15.68 12.61
CA ILE A 189 -23.11 -15.25 12.63
C ILE A 189 -23.94 -16.31 11.91
N GLU A 190 -24.69 -17.08 12.69
CA GLU A 190 -25.72 -17.97 12.19
C GLU A 190 -27.07 -17.27 12.30
N VAL A 191 -27.71 -17.01 11.16
CA VAL A 191 -29.09 -16.49 11.14
C VAL A 191 -30.02 -17.68 11.37
N ARG A 192 -30.46 -17.85 12.62
CA ARG A 192 -31.44 -18.90 12.98
C ARG A 192 -32.80 -18.55 12.39
N THR A 193 -33.41 -19.50 11.70
CA THR A 193 -34.79 -19.40 11.24
C THR A 193 -35.75 -19.78 12.36
N THR A 194 -36.99 -19.29 12.30
CA THR A 194 -38.00 -19.47 13.36
C THR A 194 -38.27 -20.95 13.72
N ASP A 195 -37.96 -21.89 12.81
CA ASP A 195 -38.11 -23.32 13.06
C ASP A 195 -37.04 -23.89 14.01
N ASP A 196 -35.84 -23.30 14.08
CA ASP A 196 -34.76 -23.71 15.00
C ASP A 196 -34.93 -23.17 16.43
N ASP A 197 -35.80 -22.15 16.62
CA ASP A 197 -35.99 -21.41 17.88
C ASP A 197 -37.27 -21.81 18.66
N THR A 198 -38.08 -22.75 18.16
CA THR A 198 -39.36 -23.10 18.80
C THR A 198 -39.27 -24.13 19.94
N LEU A 199 -38.08 -24.64 20.26
CA LEU A 199 -37.89 -25.58 21.37
C LEU A 199 -37.20 -24.88 22.56
N PHE A 200 -37.95 -24.01 23.23
CA PHE A 200 -37.60 -23.58 24.59
C PHE A 200 -37.63 -24.81 25.52
N THR A 201 -36.50 -25.48 25.69
CA THR A 201 -36.33 -26.48 26.74
C THR A 201 -36.18 -25.77 28.09
N ALA A 202 -36.61 -26.39 29.19
CA ALA A 202 -36.49 -25.81 30.53
C ALA A 202 -35.04 -25.48 30.97
N GLU A 203 -34.04 -25.83 30.14
CA GLU A 203 -32.62 -25.55 30.35
C GLU A 203 -32.07 -24.36 29.55
N THR A 204 -32.87 -23.70 28.69
CA THR A 204 -32.39 -22.52 27.96
C THR A 204 -32.16 -21.34 28.91
N ARG A 205 -30.90 -20.94 29.05
CA ARG A 205 -30.49 -19.78 29.87
C ARG A 205 -30.25 -18.56 28.98
N PRO A 206 -30.60 -17.35 29.43
CA PRO A 206 -30.27 -16.14 28.70
C PRO A 206 -28.74 -16.02 28.57
N ILE A 207 -28.27 -15.96 27.33
CA ILE A 207 -26.88 -15.67 26.99
C ILE A 207 -26.73 -14.15 26.87
N THR A 208 -25.92 -13.56 27.75
CA THR A 208 -25.55 -12.15 27.65
C THR A 208 -24.34 -12.02 26.73
N TYR A 209 -24.52 -11.40 25.57
CA TYR A 209 -23.42 -11.03 24.69
C TYR A 209 -22.74 -9.76 25.22
N PHE A 210 -21.48 -9.87 25.59
CA PHE A 210 -20.62 -8.73 25.93
C PHE A 210 -19.77 -8.37 24.72
N PHE A 211 -19.78 -7.09 24.33
CA PHE A 211 -18.91 -6.56 23.29
C PHE A 211 -17.95 -5.55 23.92
N ALA A 212 -16.65 -5.78 23.77
CA ALA A 212 -15.62 -4.81 24.06
C ALA A 212 -15.01 -4.32 22.74
N VAL A 213 -14.84 -3.00 22.62
CA VAL A 213 -14.09 -2.39 21.53
C VAL A 213 -12.72 -2.04 22.06
N GLU A 214 -11.71 -2.78 21.63
CA GLU A 214 -10.31 -2.54 22.01
C GLU A 214 -9.58 -1.89 20.84
N LYS A 215 -8.78 -0.87 21.14
CA LYS A 215 -7.86 -0.26 20.18
C LYS A 215 -6.51 -0.09 20.83
N SER A 216 -5.50 -0.76 20.30
CA SER A 216 -4.13 -0.67 20.78
C SER A 216 -3.26 0.10 19.78
N PRO A 217 -2.27 0.87 20.24
CA PRO A 217 -1.28 1.49 19.36
C PRO A 217 -0.53 0.44 18.53
N TYR A 218 -0.26 -0.72 19.15
CA TYR A 218 0.43 -1.84 18.50
C TYR A 218 -0.37 -2.43 17.34
N ALA A 219 -1.70 -2.58 17.48
CA ALA A 219 -2.55 -3.07 16.40
C ALA A 219 -2.51 -2.14 15.18
N LEU A 220 -2.43 -0.81 15.39
CA LEU A 220 -2.27 0.14 14.28
C LEU A 220 -0.92 -0.01 13.57
N VAL A 221 0.16 -0.24 14.32
CA VAL A 221 1.47 -0.47 13.72
C VAL A 221 1.50 -1.80 12.97
N THR A 222 0.92 -2.86 13.53
CA THR A 222 0.79 -4.15 12.83
C THR A 222 -0.01 -4.00 11.54
N ASP A 223 -1.10 -3.24 11.57
CA ASP A 223 -1.90 -2.93 10.39
C ASP A 223 -1.09 -2.22 9.29
N GLU A 224 -0.21 -1.28 9.66
CA GLU A 224 0.66 -0.60 8.70
C GLU A 224 1.81 -1.49 8.21
N ILE A 225 2.36 -2.36 9.07
CA ILE A 225 3.38 -3.34 8.68
C ILE A 225 2.81 -4.31 7.65
N ILE A 226 1.58 -4.79 7.83
CA ILE A 226 0.96 -5.76 6.91
C ILE A 226 0.78 -5.20 5.50
N LYS A 227 0.56 -3.88 5.35
CA LYS A 227 0.48 -3.25 4.02
C LYS A 227 1.77 -3.34 3.20
N THR A 228 2.91 -3.69 3.83
CA THR A 228 4.15 -3.97 3.11
C THR A 228 4.10 -5.27 2.31
N PHE A 229 3.16 -6.16 2.65
CA PHE A 229 2.93 -7.42 1.97
C PHE A 229 1.77 -7.31 0.99
N ALA A 230 1.98 -7.75 -0.25
CA ALA A 230 0.89 -7.84 -1.21
C ALA A 230 -0.16 -8.85 -0.76
N THR A 231 0.24 -9.96 -0.13
CA THR A 231 -0.66 -10.99 0.39
C THR A 231 -0.19 -11.54 1.73
N VAL A 232 -1.12 -11.97 2.58
CA VAL A 232 -0.82 -12.62 3.88
C VAL A 232 -0.16 -13.99 3.69
N MET A 233 -0.37 -14.65 2.54
CA MET A 233 0.29 -15.92 2.24
C MET A 233 1.82 -15.80 2.27
N ASP A 234 2.35 -14.66 1.82
CA ASP A 234 3.79 -14.44 1.79
C ASP A 234 4.35 -14.24 3.21
N PHE A 235 3.61 -13.57 4.09
CA PHE A 235 3.93 -13.54 5.51
C PHE A 235 3.93 -14.96 6.12
N ASN A 236 2.91 -15.76 5.81
CA ASN A 236 2.83 -17.14 6.28
C ASN A 236 4.00 -18.00 5.78
N ASN A 237 4.49 -17.75 4.57
CA ASN A 237 5.68 -18.43 4.05
C ASN A 237 6.94 -18.05 4.85
N LEU A 238 7.13 -16.77 5.20
CA LEU A 238 8.29 -16.32 5.98
C LEU A 238 8.38 -17.00 7.35
N ILE A 239 7.25 -17.27 8.00
CA ILE A 239 7.21 -17.99 9.30
C ILE A 239 7.13 -19.52 9.16
N GLY A 240 6.50 -20.01 8.08
CA GLY A 240 6.09 -21.41 7.94
C GLY A 240 7.08 -22.29 7.18
N GLU A 241 8.14 -21.72 6.59
CA GLU A 241 9.16 -22.50 5.89
C GLU A 241 9.82 -23.55 6.82
N PRO A 242 10.04 -24.79 6.35
CA PRO A 242 10.62 -25.87 7.17
C PRO A 242 11.95 -25.51 7.83
N VAL A 243 12.74 -24.63 7.20
CA VAL A 243 14.03 -24.13 7.69
C VAL A 243 13.87 -23.34 8.99
N ASN A 244 12.70 -22.74 9.22
CA ASN A 244 12.43 -21.91 10.40
C ASN A 244 11.78 -22.69 11.55
N ARG A 245 11.47 -24.00 11.38
CA ARG A 245 10.77 -24.82 12.39
C ARG A 245 11.43 -24.81 13.78
N TYR A 246 12.75 -24.77 13.84
CA TYR A 246 13.52 -24.80 15.10
C TYR A 246 14.27 -23.49 15.37
N ARG A 247 14.00 -22.43 14.60
CA ARG A 247 14.62 -21.14 14.85
C ARG A 247 13.84 -20.41 15.94
N GLN A 248 14.57 -19.83 16.88
CA GLN A 248 13.98 -18.94 17.88
C GLN A 248 13.48 -17.65 17.23
N ASP A 249 14.26 -17.12 16.28
CA ASP A 249 13.96 -15.87 15.58
C ASP A 249 13.94 -16.02 14.05
N TYR A 250 13.07 -15.27 13.41
CA TYR A 250 12.90 -15.22 11.96
C TYR A 250 13.75 -14.12 11.34
N LYS A 251 14.99 -14.44 10.97
CA LYS A 251 15.97 -13.48 10.41
C LYS A 251 15.43 -12.59 9.28
N GLN A 252 14.59 -13.14 8.40
CA GLN A 252 14.02 -12.39 7.27
C GLN A 252 12.99 -11.36 7.75
N ILE A 253 12.20 -11.71 8.75
CA ILE A 253 11.23 -10.79 9.37
C ILE A 253 11.95 -9.71 10.14
N ASP A 254 13.03 -10.03 10.85
CA ASP A 254 13.86 -9.01 11.52
C ASP A 254 14.42 -7.99 10.54
N LYS A 255 14.87 -8.43 9.37
CA LYS A 255 15.36 -7.53 8.33
C LYS A 255 14.25 -6.73 7.65
N LEU A 256 13.08 -7.30 7.43
CA LEU A 256 11.93 -6.53 6.95
C LEU A 256 11.46 -5.48 7.95
N ARG A 257 11.48 -5.83 9.24
CA ARG A 257 11.18 -4.92 10.34
C ARG A 257 12.16 -3.75 10.37
N GLU A 258 13.46 -4.03 10.26
CA GLU A 258 14.51 -3.01 10.16
C GLU A 258 14.25 -2.08 8.96
N LEU A 259 14.04 -2.64 7.76
CA LEU A 259 13.74 -1.86 6.55
C LEU A 259 12.49 -0.98 6.68
N TYR A 260 11.46 -1.49 7.35
CA TYR A 260 10.22 -0.74 7.58
C TYR A 260 10.43 0.44 8.53
N PHE A 261 11.04 0.19 9.69
CA PHE A 261 11.25 1.24 10.69
C PHE A 261 12.30 2.26 10.27
N GLU A 262 13.30 1.88 9.47
CA GLU A 262 14.25 2.84 8.88
C GLU A 262 13.58 3.91 8.01
N ARG A 263 12.38 3.63 7.47
CA ARG A 263 11.59 4.61 6.70
C ARG A 263 10.80 5.55 7.60
N MET A 264 10.60 5.20 8.87
CA MET A 264 9.88 6.01 9.84
C MET A 264 10.87 6.88 10.60
N GLU A 265 10.75 8.20 10.46
CA GLU A 265 11.63 9.14 11.16
C GLU A 265 11.31 9.23 12.66
N ASN A 266 10.08 8.88 13.06
CA ASN A 266 9.68 8.84 14.46
C ASN A 266 10.03 7.48 15.08
N ASP A 267 11.13 7.46 15.82
CA ASP A 267 11.65 6.30 16.55
C ASP A 267 10.72 5.85 17.71
N THR A 268 9.66 6.62 18.00
CA THR A 268 8.70 6.32 19.07
C THR A 268 7.26 6.65 18.66
N ILE A 269 6.34 5.72 18.97
CA ILE A 269 4.90 5.98 18.94
C ILE A 269 4.60 6.89 20.12
N ASP A 270 4.15 8.12 19.85
CA ASP A 270 3.70 9.03 20.90
C ASP A 270 2.40 8.50 21.52
N PHE A 271 2.56 7.76 22.62
CA PHE A 271 1.44 7.18 23.36
C PHE A 271 0.51 8.25 23.93
N GLU A 272 1.04 9.40 24.34
CA GLU A 272 0.26 10.48 24.90
C GLU A 272 -0.67 11.06 23.83
N LYS A 273 -0.13 11.35 22.63
CA LYS A 273 -0.94 11.76 21.48
C LYS A 273 -1.97 10.71 21.06
N PHE A 274 -1.60 9.43 21.11
CA PHE A 274 -2.55 8.33 20.82
C PHE A 274 -3.70 8.32 21.82
N VAL A 275 -3.42 8.39 23.13
CA VAL A 275 -4.46 8.39 24.15
C VAL A 275 -5.29 9.68 24.11
N ASP A 276 -4.65 10.83 23.90
CA ASP A 276 -5.33 12.12 23.80
C ASP A 276 -6.28 12.20 22.61
N TYR A 277 -5.98 11.51 21.50
CA TYR A 277 -6.93 11.38 20.40
C TYR A 277 -8.24 10.69 20.81
N PHE A 278 -8.20 9.79 21.81
CA PHE A 278 -9.38 9.11 22.35
C PHE A 278 -9.95 9.77 23.61
N LYS A 279 -9.23 10.72 24.20
CA LYS A 279 -9.81 11.58 25.23
C LYS A 279 -10.75 12.55 24.54
N TRP A 280 -12.03 12.45 24.89
CA TRP A 280 -13.03 13.41 24.46
C TRP A 280 -12.79 14.80 25.08
#